data_AF-A0A8S1AQK8-F1
#
_entry.id   AF-A0A8S1AQK8-F1
#
_cell.length_a   1.000
_cell.length_b   1.000
_cell.length_c   1.000
_cell.angle_alpha   90.00
_cell.angle_beta   90.00
_cell.angle_gamma   90.00
#
_symmetry.space_group_name_H-M   'P 1'
#
loop_
_entity.id
_entity.type
_entity.pdbx_description
1 polymer ?
#
loop_
_entity_poly.entity_id
_entity_poly.type
_entity_poly.pdbx_seq_one_letter_code
_entity_poly.pdbx_strand_id
1 'polypeptide(L)'
;MSFASTIAQPVLEVPVAEFVRRGYAGPECSACAAGWRRDVRGACVACACHARGALSPHCDALGRCRCRPFATGPRCDQCVARRTFMDSDGCSPCDNCTQTLLDSVEQLTTNLRTQADPTELRRIPKPFAAVREFHHNATILQNKLNQFKSNKVHTKNLENILNDLESTEHNLFTEANSLKTEASRREKEAEYLSLESMSALEEVYKARRKLSVQVEALDEFAQGEKHLSAHRALKEARHLLRQIKETKLGDYVTGSNDVFDSAHVQSTAIQEYNYRLSDLTRRMNTLHSRLNTWEQKSADLEKLAGIVWKADDTVTALEEMVKPKLAAVRDIGLRCRLILEDISTLSSSNITDEIRSLLLQSQTFAIKFPSLAAELATLTQAAEEKEGILYNLTPVYKQKYLEAVEKHVKELGVKAKEYKQ
;
A
#
# COMPACT_ATOMS: atom_id res chain seq x y z
N MET A 1 38.21 73.47 80.92
CA MET A 1 37.96 72.01 81.07
C MET A 1 37.14 71.62 79.84
N SER A 2 37.55 70.76 78.92
CA SER A 2 38.40 69.59 79.02
C SER A 2 39.20 69.38 77.73
N PHE A 3 40.28 68.63 77.87
CA PHE A 3 41.36 68.41 76.95
C PHE A 3 41.00 67.55 75.73
N ALA A 4 41.75 67.83 74.65
CA ALA A 4 41.84 67.06 73.42
C ALA A 4 42.36 65.63 73.63
N SER A 5 42.00 64.72 72.72
CA SER A 5 42.93 63.70 72.27
C SER A 5 42.57 63.16 70.89
N THR A 6 43.56 63.23 70.01
CA THR A 6 43.67 62.64 68.67
C THR A 6 43.96 61.16 68.79
N ILE A 7 43.23 60.27 68.11
CA ILE A 7 43.74 58.92 67.78
C ILE A 7 43.30 58.51 66.37
N ALA A 8 44.30 58.09 65.59
CA ALA A 8 44.27 57.58 64.24
C ALA A 8 43.68 56.16 64.14
N GLN A 9 43.21 55.79 62.95
CA GLN A 9 42.82 54.43 62.57
C GLN A 9 43.99 53.44 62.71
N PRO A 10 43.67 52.17 63.01
CA PRO A 10 44.37 51.05 62.41
C PRO A 10 43.42 50.22 61.55
N VAL A 11 43.81 50.14 60.28
CA VAL A 11 43.88 48.97 59.42
C VAL A 11 42.85 47.85 59.65
N LEU A 12 42.02 47.74 58.62
CA LEU A 12 41.23 46.59 58.21
C LEU A 12 42.05 45.29 58.25
N GLU A 13 41.74 44.37 59.17
CA GLU A 13 41.97 42.94 58.97
C GLU A 13 40.61 42.25 58.82
N VAL A 14 40.22 42.04 57.57
CA VAL A 14 39.22 41.03 57.21
C VAL A 14 39.98 39.71 57.03
N PRO A 15 39.57 38.62 57.70
CA PRO A 15 39.78 37.32 57.08
C PRO A 15 38.53 36.43 57.08
N VAL A 16 38.16 36.13 55.84
CA VAL A 16 37.63 34.85 55.33
C VAL A 16 36.26 34.40 55.83
N ALA A 17 35.22 34.88 55.15
CA ALA A 17 34.07 34.04 54.84
C ALA A 17 34.55 32.92 53.88
N GLU A 18 35.20 31.90 54.44
CA GLU A 18 35.63 30.74 53.69
C GLU A 18 34.42 29.85 53.43
N PHE A 19 34.31 29.32 52.22
CA PHE A 19 33.21 28.49 51.74
C PHE A 19 33.12 27.20 52.57
N VAL A 20 32.46 27.26 53.74
CA VAL A 20 32.30 26.08 54.61
C VAL A 20 31.36 25.09 53.90
N ARG A 21 31.89 23.91 53.57
CA ARG A 21 31.11 22.82 52.98
C ARG A 21 29.94 22.47 53.90
N ARG A 22 28.72 22.34 53.37
CA ARG A 22 27.51 21.99 54.15
C ARG A 22 27.81 20.79 55.05
N GLY A 23 27.58 20.96 56.35
CA GLY A 23 27.80 19.94 57.36
C GLY A 23 29.14 19.99 58.10
N TYR A 24 30.03 20.93 57.76
CA TYR A 24 31.30 21.17 58.45
C TYR A 24 31.28 22.52 59.18
N ALA A 25 32.08 22.70 60.23
CA ALA A 25 32.19 23.91 61.03
C ALA A 25 33.58 24.02 61.71
N GLY A 26 33.91 25.19 62.25
CA GLY A 26 35.18 25.50 62.91
C GLY A 26 36.26 26.03 61.95
N PRO A 27 37.38 26.58 62.48
CA PRO A 27 38.52 26.99 61.66
C PRO A 27 39.04 25.76 60.89
N GLU A 28 39.25 25.92 59.59
CA GLU A 28 39.66 24.87 58.63
C GLU A 28 38.65 23.71 58.42
N CYS A 29 37.36 23.89 58.73
CA CYS A 29 36.34 22.82 58.59
C CYS A 29 36.68 21.55 59.41
N SER A 30 37.39 21.71 60.52
CA SER A 30 37.92 20.62 61.35
C SER A 30 36.87 19.92 62.21
N ALA A 31 35.65 20.46 62.34
CA ALA A 31 34.53 19.86 63.04
C ALA A 31 33.30 19.69 62.14
N CYS A 32 32.34 18.85 62.55
CA CYS A 32 31.03 18.81 61.89
C CYS A 32 30.14 19.94 62.41
N ALA A 33 29.31 20.49 61.53
CA ALA A 33 28.32 21.50 61.88
C ALA A 33 27.27 20.94 62.86
N ALA A 34 26.59 21.81 63.60
CA ALA A 34 25.52 21.41 64.51
C ALA A 34 24.43 20.61 63.76
N GLY A 35 24.09 19.42 64.27
CA GLY A 35 23.16 18.50 63.58
C GLY A 35 23.83 17.61 62.54
N TRP A 36 25.16 17.54 62.54
CA TRP A 36 25.97 16.64 61.72
C TRP A 36 26.96 15.89 62.60
N ARG A 37 27.25 14.63 62.24
CA ARG A 37 28.22 13.77 62.92
C ARG A 37 29.23 13.21 61.92
N ARG A 38 30.37 12.72 62.40
CA ARG A 38 31.27 11.94 61.54
C ARG A 38 30.69 10.55 61.30
N ASP A 39 30.74 10.12 60.05
CA ASP A 39 30.50 8.73 59.67
C ASP A 39 31.79 7.90 59.78
N VAL A 40 31.68 6.57 59.66
CA VAL A 40 32.84 5.65 59.74
C VAL A 40 33.96 5.95 58.74
N ARG A 41 33.67 6.70 57.67
CA ARG A 41 34.62 7.17 56.66
C ARG A 41 35.18 8.57 56.95
N GLY A 42 34.92 9.13 58.12
CA GLY A 42 35.40 10.46 58.56
C GLY A 42 34.65 11.66 58.00
N ALA A 43 33.70 11.45 57.06
CA ALA A 43 32.88 12.50 56.47
C ALA A 43 31.75 12.97 57.41
N CYS A 44 31.38 14.25 57.36
CA CYS A 44 30.25 14.77 58.12
C CYS A 44 28.93 14.42 57.43
N VAL A 45 28.05 13.71 58.13
CA VAL A 45 26.71 13.31 57.70
C VAL A 45 25.67 13.87 58.66
N ALA A 46 24.50 14.24 58.13
CA ALA A 46 23.44 14.83 58.93
C ALA A 46 22.93 13.82 59.98
N CYS A 47 22.71 14.31 61.20
CA CYS A 47 21.99 13.60 62.24
C CYS A 47 20.57 13.34 61.75
N ALA A 48 20.19 12.07 61.74
CA ALA A 48 18.94 11.65 61.12
C ALA A 48 17.78 11.65 62.12
N CYS A 49 17.80 12.59 63.08
CA CYS A 49 16.82 12.68 64.16
C CYS A 49 15.42 13.00 63.63
N HIS A 50 14.42 12.24 64.08
CA HIS A 50 13.04 12.43 63.65
C HIS A 50 12.52 13.78 64.16
N ALA A 51 12.10 14.67 63.26
CA ALA A 51 11.77 16.06 63.57
C ALA A 51 10.73 16.23 64.68
N ARG A 52 9.81 15.25 64.81
CA ARG A 52 8.70 15.29 65.78
C ARG A 52 8.94 14.45 67.03
N GLY A 53 9.87 13.49 66.95
CA GLY A 53 10.17 12.59 68.06
C GLY A 53 11.45 12.97 68.81
N ALA A 54 12.35 13.76 68.21
CA ALA A 54 13.55 14.26 68.85
C ALA A 54 13.33 15.65 69.48
N LEU A 55 14.06 15.94 70.55
CA LEU A 55 14.09 17.24 71.21
C LEU A 55 14.83 18.29 70.36
N SER A 56 15.79 17.84 69.56
CA SER A 56 16.57 18.68 68.64
C SER A 56 17.06 17.84 67.45
N PRO A 57 17.46 18.47 66.33
CA PRO A 57 18.09 17.78 65.20
C PRO A 57 19.54 17.34 65.50
N HIS A 58 20.02 17.48 66.74
CA HIS A 58 21.39 17.12 67.13
C HIS A 58 21.44 15.71 67.71
N CYS A 59 22.50 14.98 67.36
CA CYS A 59 22.76 13.63 67.83
C CYS A 59 24.11 13.57 68.58
N ASP A 60 24.27 12.57 69.45
CA ASP A 60 25.54 12.30 70.12
C ASP A 60 26.62 11.82 69.12
N ALA A 61 27.86 11.64 69.59
CA ALA A 61 28.96 11.16 68.76
C ALA A 61 28.70 9.77 68.11
N LEU A 62 27.77 9.00 68.68
CA LEU A 62 27.34 7.68 68.19
C LEU A 62 26.11 7.78 67.27
N GLY A 63 25.59 8.98 67.00
CA GLY A 63 24.45 9.20 66.15
C GLY A 63 23.09 8.97 66.80
N ARG A 64 23.02 8.90 68.13
CA ARG A 64 21.76 8.76 68.87
C ARG A 64 21.16 10.12 69.18
N CYS A 65 19.88 10.24 68.89
CA CYS A 65 19.10 11.45 69.09
C CYS A 65 18.52 11.49 70.51
N ARG A 66 18.34 12.69 71.04
CA ARG A 66 17.66 12.89 72.33
C ARG A 66 16.16 12.90 72.09
N CYS A 67 15.45 11.87 72.53
CA CYS A 67 14.02 11.72 72.25
C CYS A 67 13.15 12.56 73.19
N ARG A 68 12.04 13.06 72.67
CA ARG A 68 10.93 13.63 73.44
C ARG A 68 10.27 12.53 74.29
N PRO A 69 9.53 12.90 75.35
CA PRO A 69 8.73 11.94 76.10
C PRO A 69 7.87 11.08 75.15
N PHE A 70 7.78 9.79 75.45
CA PHE A 70 7.04 8.78 74.67
C PHE A 70 7.61 8.41 73.29
N ALA A 71 8.65 9.08 72.78
CA ALA A 71 9.40 8.65 71.61
C ALA A 71 10.64 7.81 71.99
N THR A 72 11.04 6.87 71.14
CA THR A 72 12.15 5.94 71.36
C THR A 72 12.83 5.56 70.05
N GLY A 73 13.91 4.79 70.15
CA GLY A 73 14.78 4.41 69.04
C GLY A 73 15.96 5.36 68.85
N PRO A 74 17.01 4.95 68.13
CA PRO A 74 18.23 5.74 67.94
C PRO A 74 17.96 7.07 67.22
N ARG A 75 16.90 7.14 66.42
CA ARG A 75 16.47 8.33 65.68
C ARG A 75 15.20 8.98 66.25
N CYS A 76 14.66 8.44 67.35
CA CYS A 76 13.39 8.89 67.95
C CYS A 76 12.19 8.80 67.01
N ASP A 77 12.18 7.80 66.13
CA ASP A 77 11.18 7.56 65.09
C ASP A 77 10.09 6.54 65.50
N GLN A 78 10.18 6.02 66.72
CA GLN A 78 9.22 5.04 67.26
C GLN A 78 8.57 5.57 68.53
N CYS A 79 7.40 5.05 68.88
CA CYS A 79 6.73 5.38 70.14
C CYS A 79 6.91 4.27 71.17
N VAL A 80 7.09 4.67 72.44
CA VAL A 80 7.33 3.76 73.58
C VAL A 80 6.10 2.91 73.87
N ALA A 81 4.91 3.53 73.84
CA ALA A 81 3.66 2.86 74.11
C ALA A 81 3.21 2.04 72.89
N ARG A 82 2.80 0.80 73.13
CA ARG A 82 2.15 -0.01 72.10
C ARG A 82 0.86 0.69 71.67
N ARG A 83 0.46 0.51 70.40
CA ARG A 83 -0.78 1.08 69.83
C ARG A 83 -0.79 2.62 69.82
N THR A 84 0.39 3.20 69.61
CA THR A 84 0.57 4.64 69.39
C THR A 84 1.39 4.84 68.12
N PHE A 85 1.19 5.97 67.45
CA PHE A 85 1.88 6.32 66.21
C PHE A 85 2.46 7.74 66.30
N MET A 86 3.43 8.03 65.44
CA MET A 86 4.14 9.31 65.42
C MET A 86 3.41 10.30 64.49
N ASP A 87 2.78 11.32 65.06
CA ASP A 87 2.04 12.37 64.36
C ASP A 87 2.68 13.77 64.56
N SER A 88 2.00 14.84 64.14
CA SER A 88 2.40 16.25 64.26
C SER A 88 2.85 16.64 65.67
N ASP A 89 2.13 16.16 66.69
CA ASP A 89 2.35 16.52 68.10
C ASP A 89 3.24 15.51 68.86
N GLY A 90 3.84 14.56 68.15
CA GLY A 90 4.66 13.49 68.71
C GLY A 90 3.92 12.16 68.73
N CYS A 91 4.08 11.38 69.80
CA CYS A 91 3.46 10.06 69.90
C CYS A 91 2.00 10.17 70.38
N SER A 92 1.07 9.89 69.48
CA SER A 92 -0.37 9.92 69.73
C SER A 92 -0.95 8.50 69.73
N PRO A 93 -1.96 8.22 70.58
CA PRO A 93 -2.66 6.94 70.50
C PRO A 93 -3.38 6.80 69.16
N CYS A 94 -3.46 5.57 68.65
CA CYS A 94 -4.32 5.30 67.50
C CYS A 94 -5.78 5.69 67.82
N ASP A 95 -6.54 6.06 66.79
CA ASP A 95 -7.95 6.40 66.92
C ASP A 95 -8.80 5.23 67.42
N ASN A 96 -10.02 5.53 67.86
CA ASN A 96 -10.89 4.53 68.49
C ASN A 96 -11.19 3.34 67.56
N CYS A 97 -11.33 3.58 66.25
CA CYS A 97 -11.51 2.51 65.26
C CYS A 97 -10.29 1.58 65.19
N THR A 98 -9.08 2.13 65.12
CA THR A 98 -7.86 1.32 65.05
C THR A 98 -7.57 0.61 66.37
N GLN A 99 -7.86 1.23 67.52
CA GLN A 99 -7.74 0.55 68.82
C GLN A 99 -8.69 -0.65 68.91
N THR A 100 -9.95 -0.47 68.51
CA THR A 100 -10.95 -1.54 68.50
C THR A 100 -10.54 -2.70 67.58
N LEU A 101 -9.97 -2.38 66.41
CA LEU A 101 -9.42 -3.38 65.50
C LEU A 101 -8.26 -4.15 66.15
N LEU A 102 -7.32 -3.43 66.77
CA LEU A 102 -6.16 -4.04 67.43
C LEU A 102 -6.59 -4.90 68.63
N ASP A 103 -7.61 -4.50 69.38
CA ASP A 103 -8.23 -5.30 70.45
C ASP A 103 -8.86 -6.57 69.90
N SER A 104 -9.62 -6.46 68.81
CA SER A 104 -10.25 -7.60 68.15
C SER A 104 -9.20 -8.60 67.64
N VAL A 105 -8.09 -8.11 67.07
CA VAL A 105 -6.98 -8.94 66.60
C VAL A 105 -6.25 -9.62 67.75
N GLU A 106 -6.00 -8.90 68.86
CA GLU A 106 -5.36 -9.49 70.04
C GLU A 106 -6.25 -10.53 70.72
N GLN A 107 -7.56 -10.27 70.80
CA GLN A 107 -8.56 -11.22 71.28
C GLN A 107 -8.62 -12.47 70.38
N LEU A 108 -8.66 -12.30 69.06
CA LEU A 108 -8.63 -13.41 68.09
C LEU A 108 -7.35 -14.22 68.22
N THR A 109 -6.19 -13.56 68.35
CA THR A 109 -4.90 -14.23 68.52
C THR A 109 -4.84 -15.04 69.82
N THR A 110 -5.42 -14.50 70.89
CA THR A 110 -5.47 -15.16 72.20
C THR A 110 -6.42 -16.36 72.15
N ASN A 111 -7.61 -16.19 71.57
CA ASN A 111 -8.57 -17.27 71.36
C ASN A 111 -7.96 -18.38 70.49
N LEU A 112 -7.24 -18.04 69.42
CA LEU A 112 -6.53 -19.02 68.61
C LEU A 112 -5.44 -19.75 69.41
N ARG A 113 -4.71 -19.08 70.30
CA ARG A 113 -3.69 -19.74 71.12
C ARG A 113 -4.26 -20.66 72.21
N THR A 114 -5.43 -20.33 72.76
CA THR A 114 -6.01 -21.07 73.89
C THR A 114 -7.06 -22.09 73.47
N GLN A 115 -7.78 -21.84 72.37
CA GLN A 115 -8.87 -22.70 71.88
C GLN A 115 -8.47 -23.51 70.65
N ALA A 116 -7.43 -23.13 69.89
CA ALA A 116 -6.95 -24.01 68.83
C ALA A 116 -6.15 -25.16 69.45
N ASP A 117 -6.65 -26.36 69.28
CA ASP A 117 -5.88 -27.58 69.53
C ASP A 117 -5.04 -27.88 68.28
N PRO A 118 -3.71 -27.69 68.29
CA PRO A 118 -2.85 -28.02 67.16
C PRO A 118 -2.85 -29.53 66.84
N THR A 119 -3.42 -30.39 67.69
CA THR A 119 -3.61 -31.81 67.40
C THR A 119 -4.84 -32.10 66.52
N GLU A 120 -5.78 -31.16 66.34
CA GLU A 120 -6.85 -31.30 65.34
C GLU A 120 -6.30 -31.29 63.90
N LEU A 121 -5.14 -30.65 63.67
CA LEU A 121 -4.40 -30.75 62.40
C LEU A 121 -3.79 -32.14 62.16
N ARG A 122 -3.69 -33.00 63.19
CA ARG A 122 -3.31 -34.42 63.04
C ARG A 122 -4.48 -35.29 62.59
N ARG A 123 -5.74 -34.85 62.76
CA ARG A 123 -6.95 -35.59 62.36
C ARG A 123 -7.29 -35.45 60.88
N ILE A 124 -6.70 -34.48 60.18
CA ILE A 124 -6.83 -34.43 58.73
C ILE A 124 -5.82 -35.44 58.15
N PRO A 125 -6.27 -36.58 57.62
CA PRO A 125 -5.36 -37.60 57.14
C PRO A 125 -4.52 -37.02 56.00
N LYS A 126 -3.20 -37.10 56.13
CA LYS A 126 -2.30 -36.77 55.03
C LYS A 126 -2.44 -37.85 53.97
N PRO A 127 -2.56 -37.48 52.68
CA PRO A 127 -2.52 -36.13 52.13
C PRO A 127 -3.86 -35.38 52.24
N PHE A 128 -3.79 -34.08 52.58
CA PHE A 128 -4.95 -33.17 52.70
C PHE A 128 -5.70 -33.06 51.37
N ALA A 129 -6.68 -33.94 51.14
CA ALA A 129 -7.35 -34.09 49.84
C ALA A 129 -7.98 -32.78 49.36
N ALA A 130 -8.66 -32.05 50.24
CA ALA A 130 -9.26 -30.76 49.92
C ALA A 130 -8.21 -29.70 49.51
N VAL A 131 -7.05 -29.64 50.17
CA VAL A 131 -5.97 -28.71 49.81
C VAL A 131 -5.33 -29.09 48.48
N ARG A 132 -5.18 -30.40 48.21
CA ARG A 132 -4.68 -30.91 46.93
C ARG A 132 -5.67 -30.61 45.79
N GLU A 133 -6.96 -30.75 46.05
CA GLU A 133 -8.03 -30.40 45.11
C GLU A 133 -8.06 -28.90 44.83
N PHE A 134 -7.95 -28.07 45.87
CA PHE A 134 -7.81 -26.61 45.71
C PHE A 134 -6.57 -26.24 44.91
N HIS A 135 -5.42 -26.85 45.21
CA HIS A 135 -4.19 -26.63 44.46
C HIS A 135 -4.35 -27.07 43.00
N HIS A 136 -5.01 -28.20 42.74
CA HIS A 136 -5.29 -28.67 41.38
C HIS A 136 -6.20 -27.72 40.61
N ASN A 137 -7.32 -27.30 41.23
CA ASN A 137 -8.29 -26.37 40.63
C ASN A 137 -7.69 -24.98 40.41
N ALA A 138 -6.90 -24.47 41.35
CA ALA A 138 -6.15 -23.23 41.18
C ALA A 138 -5.16 -23.33 40.02
N THR A 139 -4.46 -24.46 39.89
CA THR A 139 -3.54 -24.71 38.75
C THR A 139 -4.30 -24.74 37.42
N ILE A 140 -5.47 -25.40 37.36
CA ILE A 140 -6.34 -25.41 36.17
C ILE A 140 -6.80 -24.00 35.80
N LEU A 141 -7.27 -23.23 36.79
CA LEU A 141 -7.70 -21.85 36.59
C LEU A 141 -6.54 -20.95 36.14
N GLN A 142 -5.36 -21.12 36.71
CA GLN A 142 -4.14 -20.40 36.30
C GLN A 142 -3.79 -20.70 34.83
N ASN A 143 -3.86 -21.96 34.42
CA ASN A 143 -3.61 -22.37 33.04
C ASN A 143 -4.64 -21.78 32.07
N LYS A 144 -5.93 -21.83 32.44
CA LYS A 144 -7.01 -21.20 31.64
C LYS A 144 -6.85 -19.68 31.55
N LEU A 145 -6.47 -19.01 32.64
CA LEU A 145 -6.22 -17.57 32.65
C LEU A 145 -5.03 -17.19 31.77
N ASN A 146 -3.95 -17.97 31.80
CA ASN A 146 -2.80 -17.79 30.94
C ASN A 146 -3.16 -17.99 29.45
N GLN A 147 -3.99 -18.99 29.15
CA GLN A 147 -4.56 -19.17 27.80
C GLN A 147 -5.42 -17.96 27.38
N PHE A 148 -6.29 -17.44 28.24
CA PHE A 148 -7.09 -16.25 27.94
C PHE A 148 -6.23 -15.00 27.71
N LYS A 149 -5.18 -14.79 28.52
CA LYS A 149 -4.22 -13.69 28.32
C LYS A 149 -3.51 -13.80 26.97
N SER A 150 -3.09 -15.01 26.58
CA SER A 150 -2.53 -15.27 25.26
C SER A 150 -3.53 -14.96 24.15
N ASN A 151 -4.76 -15.46 24.25
CA ASN A 151 -5.82 -15.25 23.26
C ASN A 151 -6.16 -13.77 23.07
N LYS A 152 -6.18 -12.97 24.15
CA LYS A 152 -6.38 -11.50 24.09
C LYS A 152 -5.29 -10.78 23.28
N VAL A 153 -4.03 -11.23 23.39
CA VAL A 153 -2.93 -10.71 22.56
C VAL A 153 -3.14 -11.06 21.09
N HIS A 154 -3.63 -12.28 20.80
CA HIS A 154 -3.97 -12.69 19.44
C HIS A 154 -5.15 -11.89 18.86
N THR A 155 -6.12 -11.47 19.69
CA THR A 155 -7.22 -10.60 19.23
C THR A 155 -6.75 -9.21 18.80
N LYS A 156 -5.70 -8.65 19.42
CA LYS A 156 -5.08 -7.40 18.94
C LYS A 156 -4.43 -7.56 17.56
N ASN A 157 -3.89 -8.74 17.27
CA ASN A 157 -3.33 -9.01 15.95
C ASN A 157 -4.44 -9.11 14.88
N LEU A 158 -5.66 -9.51 15.27
CA LEU A 158 -6.80 -9.57 14.35
C LEU A 158 -7.18 -8.19 13.81
N GLU A 159 -7.19 -7.17 14.66
CA GLU A 159 -7.48 -5.78 14.27
C GLU A 159 -6.45 -5.26 13.26
N ASN A 160 -5.16 -5.53 13.48
CA ASN A 160 -4.12 -5.18 12.51
C ASN A 160 -4.30 -5.92 11.18
N ILE A 161 -4.59 -7.23 11.23
CA ILE A 161 -4.86 -8.05 10.04
C ILE A 161 -6.06 -7.50 9.26
N LEU A 162 -7.12 -7.07 9.95
CA LEU A 162 -8.31 -6.48 9.33
C LEU A 162 -7.97 -5.16 8.62
N ASN A 163 -7.25 -4.25 9.28
CA ASN A 163 -6.81 -2.99 8.67
C ASN A 163 -5.90 -3.22 7.45
N ASP A 164 -5.00 -4.20 7.53
CA ASP A 164 -4.14 -4.58 6.40
C ASP A 164 -4.97 -5.15 5.24
N LEU A 165 -6.01 -5.94 5.53
CA LEU A 165 -6.93 -6.49 4.54
C LEU A 165 -7.73 -5.39 3.84
N GLU A 166 -8.31 -4.46 4.59
CA GLU A 166 -9.04 -3.30 4.05
C GLU A 166 -8.13 -2.42 3.19
N SER A 167 -6.91 -2.13 3.65
CA SER A 167 -5.92 -1.37 2.86
C SER A 167 -5.51 -2.11 1.59
N THR A 168 -5.28 -3.42 1.67
CA THR A 168 -4.94 -4.24 0.50
C THR A 168 -6.08 -4.28 -0.50
N GLU A 169 -7.32 -4.40 -0.02
CA GLU A 169 -8.54 -4.35 -0.83
C GLU A 169 -8.68 -3.03 -1.56
N HIS A 170 -8.59 -1.90 -0.86
CA HIS A 170 -8.68 -0.58 -1.47
C HIS A 170 -7.63 -0.36 -2.58
N ASN A 171 -6.39 -0.79 -2.31
CA ASN A 171 -5.31 -0.71 -3.29
C ASN A 171 -5.58 -1.60 -4.51
N LEU A 172 -6.08 -2.84 -4.31
CA LEU A 172 -6.44 -3.72 -5.41
C LEU A 172 -7.59 -3.18 -6.24
N PHE A 173 -8.62 -2.62 -5.61
CA PHE A 173 -9.79 -2.06 -6.29
C PHE A 173 -9.43 -0.83 -7.14
N THR A 174 -8.62 0.07 -6.59
CA THR A 174 -8.14 1.27 -7.30
C THR A 174 -7.22 0.90 -8.47
N GLU A 175 -6.30 -0.05 -8.26
CA GLU A 175 -5.41 -0.56 -9.30
C GLU A 175 -6.19 -1.26 -10.43
N ALA A 176 -7.19 -2.08 -10.09
CA ALA A 176 -8.05 -2.76 -11.05
C ALA A 176 -8.87 -1.78 -11.91
N ASN A 177 -9.49 -0.75 -11.29
CA ASN A 177 -10.24 0.26 -12.04
C ASN A 177 -9.35 1.13 -12.93
N SER A 178 -8.15 1.46 -12.46
CA SER A 178 -7.15 2.17 -13.26
C SER A 178 -6.77 1.35 -14.50
N LEU A 179 -6.48 0.05 -14.32
CA LEU A 179 -6.15 -0.84 -15.42
C LEU A 179 -7.31 -1.07 -16.39
N LYS A 180 -8.54 -1.19 -15.89
CA LYS A 180 -9.73 -1.30 -16.75
C LYS A 180 -9.91 -0.06 -17.64
N THR A 181 -9.74 1.12 -17.05
CA THR A 181 -9.86 2.40 -17.76
C THR A 181 -8.79 2.51 -18.84
N GLU A 182 -7.56 2.13 -18.51
CA GLU A 182 -6.45 2.12 -19.45
C GLU A 182 -6.64 1.07 -20.55
N ALA A 183 -7.09 -0.15 -20.23
CA ALA A 183 -7.43 -1.17 -21.21
C ALA A 183 -8.50 -0.69 -22.19
N SER A 184 -9.57 -0.08 -21.69
CA SER A 184 -10.64 0.50 -22.53
C SER A 184 -10.13 1.64 -23.42
N ARG A 185 -9.11 2.38 -22.96
CA ARG A 185 -8.46 3.42 -23.76
C ARG A 185 -7.63 2.81 -24.89
N ARG A 186 -6.85 1.76 -24.59
CA ARG A 186 -6.05 1.00 -25.56
C ARG A 186 -6.90 0.28 -26.60
N GLU A 187 -8.07 -0.21 -26.20
CA GLU A 187 -9.08 -0.78 -27.10
C GLU A 187 -9.49 0.21 -28.19
N LYS A 188 -9.90 1.42 -27.79
CA LYS A 188 -10.27 2.46 -28.74
C LYS A 188 -9.11 2.87 -29.65
N GLU A 189 -7.90 2.93 -29.11
CA GLU A 189 -6.70 3.23 -29.91
C GLU A 189 -6.42 2.11 -30.95
N ALA A 190 -6.51 0.85 -30.54
CA ALA A 190 -6.31 -0.30 -31.42
C ALA A 190 -7.40 -0.40 -32.50
N GLU A 191 -8.66 -0.14 -32.15
CA GLU A 191 -9.77 -0.04 -33.11
C GLU A 191 -9.51 1.05 -34.15
N TYR A 192 -9.11 2.25 -33.71
CA TYR A 192 -8.78 3.36 -34.59
C TYR A 192 -7.63 3.00 -35.54
N LEU A 193 -6.54 2.46 -35.01
CA LEU A 193 -5.37 2.00 -35.78
C LEU A 193 -5.75 0.94 -36.82
N SER A 194 -6.59 -0.03 -36.43
CA SER A 194 -7.08 -1.08 -37.34
C SER A 194 -7.94 -0.51 -38.46
N LEU A 195 -8.88 0.38 -38.13
CA LEU A 195 -9.74 1.04 -39.10
C LEU A 195 -8.95 1.90 -40.09
N GLU A 196 -7.99 2.68 -39.60
CA GLU A 196 -7.09 3.49 -40.43
C GLU A 196 -6.28 2.62 -41.39
N SER A 197 -5.71 1.52 -40.89
CA SER A 197 -4.98 0.53 -41.71
C SER A 197 -5.86 -0.07 -42.81
N MET A 198 -7.09 -0.47 -42.46
CA MET A 198 -8.05 -1.06 -43.39
C MET A 198 -8.45 -0.10 -44.50
N SER A 199 -8.78 1.14 -44.12
CA SER A 199 -9.18 2.18 -45.07
C SER A 199 -8.06 2.50 -46.06
N ALA A 200 -6.82 2.66 -45.56
CA ALA A 200 -5.67 2.91 -46.42
C ALA A 200 -5.43 1.76 -47.41
N LEU A 201 -5.49 0.52 -46.92
CA LEU A 201 -5.29 -0.68 -47.73
C LEU A 201 -6.36 -0.84 -48.82
N GLU A 202 -7.62 -0.52 -48.51
CA GLU A 202 -8.72 -0.59 -49.45
C GLU A 202 -8.51 0.37 -50.64
N GLU A 203 -8.07 1.60 -50.37
CA GLU A 203 -7.79 2.59 -51.42
C GLU A 203 -6.67 2.13 -52.36
N VAL A 204 -5.61 1.51 -51.83
CA VAL A 204 -4.56 0.92 -52.68
C VAL A 204 -5.06 -0.26 -53.50
N TYR A 205 -5.88 -1.14 -52.93
CA TYR A 205 -6.48 -2.23 -53.70
C TYR A 205 -7.38 -1.72 -54.84
N LYS A 206 -8.16 -0.65 -54.61
CA LYS A 206 -8.96 -0.01 -55.65
C LYS A 206 -8.08 0.55 -56.77
N ALA A 207 -6.99 1.24 -56.43
CA ALA A 207 -6.03 1.74 -57.41
C ALA A 207 -5.39 0.61 -58.24
N ARG A 208 -4.94 -0.47 -57.57
CA ARG A 208 -4.34 -1.65 -58.21
C ARG A 208 -5.28 -2.30 -59.23
N ARG A 209 -6.54 -2.53 -58.85
CA ARG A 209 -7.55 -3.15 -59.75
C ARG A 209 -7.79 -2.29 -61.00
N LYS A 210 -7.97 -0.98 -60.83
CA LYS A 210 -8.19 -0.05 -61.96
C LYS A 210 -7.00 -0.05 -62.92
N LEU A 211 -5.78 -0.03 -62.40
CA LEU A 211 -4.57 -0.04 -63.22
C LEU A 211 -4.40 -1.35 -63.99
N SER A 212 -4.62 -2.50 -63.33
CA SER A 212 -4.48 -3.81 -63.96
C SER A 212 -5.39 -3.98 -65.18
N VAL A 213 -6.66 -3.56 -65.07
CA VAL A 213 -7.63 -3.62 -66.19
C VAL A 213 -7.18 -2.77 -67.38
N GLN A 214 -6.57 -1.60 -67.12
CA GLN A 214 -6.08 -0.74 -68.20
C GLN A 214 -4.83 -1.28 -68.87
N VAL A 215 -3.89 -1.82 -68.09
CA VAL A 215 -2.68 -2.45 -68.63
C VAL A 215 -3.07 -3.58 -69.59
N GLU A 216 -4.03 -4.42 -69.19
CA GLU A 216 -4.56 -5.51 -70.02
C GLU A 216 -5.22 -4.97 -71.30
N ALA A 217 -6.06 -3.93 -71.21
CA ALA A 217 -6.70 -3.32 -72.38
C ALA A 217 -5.71 -2.70 -73.39
N LEU A 218 -4.61 -2.10 -72.90
CA LEU A 218 -3.54 -1.58 -73.77
C LEU A 218 -2.77 -2.72 -74.43
N ASP A 219 -2.56 -3.83 -73.72
CA ASP A 219 -1.85 -4.99 -74.23
C ASP A 219 -2.63 -5.72 -75.33
N GLU A 220 -3.91 -6.02 -75.11
CA GLU A 220 -4.80 -6.61 -76.13
C GLU A 220 -4.84 -5.78 -77.42
N PHE A 221 -4.86 -4.44 -77.30
CA PHE A 221 -4.82 -3.57 -78.47
C PHE A 221 -3.44 -3.61 -79.15
N ALA A 222 -2.34 -3.60 -78.41
CA ALA A 222 -0.99 -3.69 -78.97
C ALA A 222 -0.76 -5.00 -79.74
N GLN A 223 -1.40 -6.10 -79.31
CA GLN A 223 -1.39 -7.39 -79.98
C GLN A 223 -2.37 -7.46 -81.17
N GLY A 224 -3.28 -6.49 -81.31
CA GLY A 224 -4.25 -6.42 -82.40
C GLY A 224 -5.49 -7.27 -82.21
N GLU A 225 -5.75 -7.78 -81.00
CA GLU A 225 -6.85 -8.71 -80.71
C GLU A 225 -8.23 -8.03 -80.58
N LYS A 226 -8.28 -6.70 -80.37
CA LYS A 226 -9.52 -5.91 -80.31
C LYS A 226 -9.46 -4.62 -81.14
N HIS A 227 -10.53 -4.33 -81.88
CA HIS A 227 -10.76 -3.04 -82.55
C HIS A 227 -11.28 -1.97 -81.56
N LEU A 228 -10.54 -1.68 -80.49
CA LEU A 228 -10.84 -0.49 -79.67
C LEU A 228 -10.31 0.77 -80.36
N SER A 229 -10.96 1.93 -80.11
CA SER A 229 -10.36 3.20 -80.52
C SER A 229 -9.14 3.48 -79.66
N ALA A 230 -7.94 3.38 -80.25
CA ALA A 230 -6.64 3.61 -79.60
C ALA A 230 -6.63 4.90 -78.75
N HIS A 231 -7.30 5.94 -79.26
CA HIS A 231 -7.38 7.24 -78.60
C HIS A 231 -8.16 7.18 -77.27
N ARG A 232 -9.21 6.37 -77.18
CA ARG A 232 -10.01 6.22 -75.96
C ARG A 232 -9.26 5.42 -74.88
N ALA A 233 -8.62 4.32 -75.28
CA ALA A 233 -7.80 3.51 -74.38
C ALA A 233 -6.60 4.30 -73.85
N LEU A 234 -5.88 5.03 -74.72
CA LEU A 234 -4.79 5.92 -74.33
C LEU A 234 -5.23 7.05 -73.39
N LYS A 235 -6.41 7.64 -73.63
CA LYS A 235 -6.94 8.73 -72.80
C LYS A 235 -7.29 8.24 -71.40
N GLU A 236 -7.92 7.07 -71.27
CA GLU A 236 -8.19 6.46 -69.96
C GLU A 236 -6.92 6.00 -69.26
N ALA A 237 -6.01 5.33 -69.98
CA ALA A 237 -4.73 4.91 -69.44
C ALA A 237 -3.92 6.10 -68.89
N ARG A 238 -3.82 7.21 -69.64
CA ARG A 238 -3.15 8.44 -69.18
C ARG A 238 -3.86 9.08 -68.00
N HIS A 239 -5.19 9.07 -67.98
CA HIS A 239 -5.96 9.62 -66.87
C HIS A 239 -5.71 8.81 -65.59
N LEU A 240 -5.72 7.47 -65.69
CA LEU A 240 -5.47 6.57 -64.58
C LEU A 240 -4.02 6.59 -64.12
N LEU A 241 -3.04 6.58 -65.05
CA LEU A 241 -1.62 6.81 -64.76
C LEU A 241 -1.39 8.12 -64.03
N ARG A 242 -2.07 9.20 -64.45
CA ARG A 242 -2.00 10.49 -63.76
C ARG A 242 -2.58 10.40 -62.36
N GLN A 243 -3.77 9.80 -62.20
CA GLN A 243 -4.37 9.56 -60.89
C GLN A 243 -3.43 8.75 -59.98
N ILE A 244 -2.76 7.72 -60.50
CA ILE A 244 -1.83 6.88 -59.74
C ILE A 244 -0.55 7.64 -59.38
N LYS A 245 0.01 8.43 -60.30
CA LYS A 245 1.16 9.31 -60.01
C LYS A 245 0.83 10.42 -59.02
N GLU A 246 -0.40 10.92 -59.05
CA GLU A 246 -0.94 11.87 -58.06
C GLU A 246 -1.21 11.17 -56.71
N THR A 247 -1.42 9.84 -56.71
CA THR A 247 -1.54 9.04 -55.50
C THR A 247 -0.15 8.85 -54.90
N LYS A 248 0.19 9.62 -53.87
CA LYS A 248 1.49 9.56 -53.20
C LYS A 248 1.64 8.27 -52.39
N LEU A 249 1.99 7.16 -53.04
CA LEU A 249 2.24 5.87 -52.37
C LEU A 249 3.30 5.96 -51.27
N GLY A 250 4.28 6.86 -51.41
CA GLY A 250 5.27 7.14 -50.38
C GLY A 250 4.66 7.65 -49.07
N ASP A 251 3.61 8.47 -49.14
CA ASP A 251 2.91 8.97 -47.95
C ASP A 251 2.17 7.82 -47.26
N TYR A 252 1.57 6.90 -48.04
CA TYR A 252 0.91 5.74 -47.46
C TYR A 252 1.87 4.67 -46.92
N VAL A 253 3.05 4.48 -47.53
CA VAL A 253 4.08 3.58 -46.99
C VAL A 253 4.65 4.15 -45.69
N THR A 254 4.89 5.46 -45.65
CA THR A 254 5.30 6.15 -44.41
C THR A 254 4.22 6.01 -43.35
N GLY A 255 2.96 6.34 -43.67
CA GLY A 255 1.84 6.18 -42.74
C GLY A 255 1.63 4.74 -42.29
N SER A 256 1.85 3.75 -43.16
CA SER A 256 1.81 2.33 -42.82
C SER A 256 2.93 1.94 -41.84
N ASN A 257 4.14 2.48 -42.01
CA ASN A 257 5.23 2.26 -41.05
C ASN A 257 4.93 2.95 -39.71
N ASP A 258 4.40 4.18 -39.73
CA ASP A 258 4.01 4.89 -38.52
C ASP A 258 2.92 4.13 -37.75
N VAL A 259 1.94 3.56 -38.45
CA VAL A 259 0.91 2.69 -37.89
C VAL A 259 1.50 1.39 -37.37
N PHE A 260 2.45 0.77 -38.08
CA PHE A 260 3.14 -0.43 -37.61
C PHE A 260 3.94 -0.17 -36.34
N ASP A 261 4.72 0.90 -36.31
CA ASP A 261 5.52 1.31 -35.15
C ASP A 261 4.60 1.64 -33.96
N SER A 262 3.50 2.37 -34.22
CA SER A 262 2.47 2.64 -33.22
C SER A 262 1.84 1.36 -32.69
N ALA A 263 1.47 0.42 -33.57
CA ALA A 263 0.91 -0.88 -33.20
C ALA A 263 1.94 -1.76 -32.45
N HIS A 264 3.23 -1.64 -32.77
CA HIS A 264 4.30 -2.35 -32.07
C HIS A 264 4.48 -1.82 -30.65
N VAL A 265 4.53 -0.49 -30.47
CA VAL A 265 4.58 0.16 -29.16
C VAL A 265 3.33 -0.16 -28.33
N GLN A 266 2.15 -0.16 -28.96
CA GLN A 266 0.90 -0.59 -28.31
C GLN A 266 0.99 -2.06 -27.86
N SER A 267 1.49 -2.94 -28.72
CA SER A 267 1.61 -4.37 -28.43
C SER A 267 2.55 -4.64 -27.25
N THR A 268 3.68 -3.95 -27.16
CA THR A 268 4.60 -4.10 -26.00
C THR A 268 3.95 -3.58 -24.72
N ALA A 269 3.24 -2.45 -24.79
CA ALA A 269 2.48 -1.94 -23.65
C ALA A 269 1.42 -2.96 -23.19
N ILE A 270 0.67 -3.57 -24.10
CA ILE A 270 -0.33 -4.60 -23.77
C ILE A 270 0.28 -5.85 -23.16
N GLN A 271 1.47 -6.27 -23.60
CA GLN A 271 2.18 -7.37 -22.95
C GLN A 271 2.52 -7.04 -21.49
N GLU A 272 2.98 -5.81 -21.23
CA GLU A 272 3.21 -5.34 -19.86
C GLU A 272 1.90 -5.30 -19.04
N TYR A 273 0.81 -4.81 -19.63
CA TYR A 273 -0.50 -4.80 -18.96
C TYR A 273 -1.01 -6.21 -18.66
N ASN A 274 -0.83 -7.16 -19.59
CA ASN A 274 -1.21 -8.54 -19.37
C ASN A 274 -0.43 -9.16 -18.19
N TYR A 275 0.86 -8.82 -18.06
CA TYR A 275 1.65 -9.19 -16.89
C TYR A 275 1.09 -8.57 -15.60
N ARG A 276 0.78 -7.26 -15.61
CA ARG A 276 0.19 -6.57 -14.44
C ARG A 276 -1.17 -7.16 -14.04
N LEU A 277 -2.04 -7.47 -15.00
CA LEU A 277 -3.33 -8.13 -14.77
C LEU A 277 -3.16 -9.54 -14.20
N SER A 278 -2.18 -10.29 -14.71
CA SER A 278 -1.83 -11.61 -14.18
C SER A 278 -1.34 -11.53 -12.73
N ASP A 279 -0.50 -10.54 -12.42
CA ASP A 279 -0.01 -10.32 -11.06
C ASP A 279 -1.14 -9.91 -10.10
N LEU A 280 -2.04 -9.02 -10.52
CA LEU A 280 -3.21 -8.65 -9.75
C LEU A 280 -4.13 -9.83 -9.47
N THR A 281 -4.40 -10.64 -10.49
CA THR A 281 -5.20 -11.87 -10.34
C THR A 281 -4.58 -12.82 -9.32
N ARG A 282 -3.24 -12.95 -9.35
CA ARG A 282 -2.49 -13.75 -8.36
C ARG A 282 -2.59 -13.17 -6.95
N ARG A 283 -2.42 -11.86 -6.78
CA ARG A 283 -2.56 -11.15 -5.50
C ARG A 283 -3.97 -11.30 -4.94
N MET A 284 -4.98 -11.19 -5.81
CA MET A 284 -6.38 -11.37 -5.48
C MET A 284 -6.71 -12.80 -5.04
N ASN A 285 -6.22 -13.81 -5.75
CA ASN A 285 -6.38 -15.22 -5.33
C ASN A 285 -5.72 -15.49 -3.97
N THR A 286 -4.58 -14.83 -3.70
CA THR A 286 -3.91 -14.90 -2.40
C THR A 286 -4.75 -14.23 -1.32
N LEU A 287 -5.37 -13.09 -1.60
CA LEU A 287 -6.26 -12.43 -0.64
C LEU A 287 -7.51 -13.27 -0.37
N HIS A 288 -8.09 -13.87 -1.42
CA HIS A 288 -9.24 -14.76 -1.31
C HIS A 288 -8.94 -15.98 -0.42
N SER A 289 -7.76 -16.60 -0.55
CA SER A 289 -7.37 -17.73 0.31
C SER A 289 -7.14 -17.31 1.77
N ARG A 290 -6.56 -16.13 2.00
CA ARG A 290 -6.43 -15.54 3.35
C ARG A 290 -7.80 -15.25 3.97
N LEU A 291 -8.72 -14.70 3.19
CA LEU A 291 -10.09 -14.40 3.63
C LEU A 291 -10.85 -15.67 4.00
N ASN A 292 -10.73 -16.74 3.20
CA ASN A 292 -11.33 -18.04 3.51
C ASN A 292 -10.77 -18.64 4.81
N THR A 293 -9.46 -18.53 5.03
CA THR A 293 -8.83 -19.00 6.28
C THR A 293 -9.31 -18.17 7.48
N TRP A 294 -9.46 -16.86 7.30
CA TRP A 294 -9.97 -15.97 8.33
C TRP A 294 -11.44 -16.27 8.65
N GLU A 295 -12.28 -16.54 7.65
CA GLU A 295 -13.69 -16.87 7.83
C GLU A 295 -13.85 -18.16 8.64
N GLN A 296 -13.06 -19.19 8.31
CA GLN A 296 -13.00 -20.43 9.09
C GLN A 296 -12.66 -20.17 10.57
N LYS A 297 -11.63 -19.36 10.83
CA LYS A 297 -11.23 -19.01 12.21
C LYS A 297 -12.29 -18.18 12.93
N SER A 298 -12.99 -17.29 12.22
CA SER A 298 -14.08 -16.49 12.78
C SER A 298 -15.28 -17.36 13.19
N ALA A 299 -15.59 -18.38 12.40
CA ALA A 299 -16.64 -19.36 12.72
C ALA A 299 -16.26 -20.23 13.93
N ASP A 300 -14.99 -20.59 14.08
CA ASP A 300 -14.51 -21.31 15.27
C ASP A 300 -14.59 -20.43 16.53
N LEU A 301 -14.32 -19.12 16.42
CA LEU A 301 -14.52 -18.14 17.48
C LEU A 301 -15.99 -18.03 17.89
N GLU A 302 -16.93 -17.99 16.93
CA GLU A 302 -18.38 -18.01 17.20
C GLU A 302 -18.78 -19.26 18.02
N LYS A 303 -18.30 -20.44 17.62
CA LYS A 303 -18.58 -21.70 18.33
C LYS A 303 -18.02 -21.71 19.75
N LEU A 304 -16.77 -21.26 19.92
CA LEU A 304 -16.12 -21.17 21.23
C LEU A 304 -16.86 -20.18 22.14
N ALA A 305 -17.24 -19.01 21.62
CA ALA A 305 -18.04 -18.03 22.35
C ALA A 305 -19.37 -18.62 22.81
N GLY A 306 -20.06 -19.37 21.94
CA GLY A 306 -21.29 -20.08 22.30
C GLY A 306 -21.14 -21.11 23.42
N ILE A 307 -19.98 -21.77 23.54
CA ILE A 307 -19.68 -22.69 24.66
C ILE A 307 -19.49 -21.90 25.97
N VAL A 308 -18.81 -20.75 25.91
CA VAL A 308 -18.56 -19.88 27.08
C VAL A 308 -19.86 -19.25 27.57
N TRP A 309 -20.73 -18.78 26.67
CA TRP A 309 -22.03 -18.20 27.04
C TRP A 309 -22.96 -19.20 27.74
N LYS A 310 -22.84 -20.49 27.42
CA LYS A 310 -23.60 -21.56 28.11
C LYS A 310 -23.07 -21.90 29.50
N ALA A 311 -21.89 -21.43 29.88
CA ALA A 311 -21.23 -21.84 31.11
C ALA A 311 -21.75 -21.11 32.37
N ASP A 312 -22.31 -19.89 32.27
CA ASP A 312 -23.06 -19.22 33.36
C ASP A 312 -23.75 -17.90 32.90
N ASP A 313 -24.91 -17.56 33.48
CA ASP A 313 -25.69 -16.33 33.20
C ASP A 313 -24.97 -15.05 33.67
N THR A 314 -23.95 -15.17 34.51
CA THR A 314 -23.13 -14.05 35.03
C THR A 314 -22.20 -13.43 33.99
N VAL A 315 -22.06 -14.05 32.81
CA VAL A 315 -21.20 -13.59 31.70
C VAL A 315 -21.95 -12.65 30.74
N THR A 316 -23.21 -12.31 31.03
CA THR A 316 -24.09 -11.44 30.21
C THR A 316 -23.44 -10.11 29.82
N ALA A 317 -22.72 -9.45 30.73
CA ALA A 317 -22.02 -8.19 30.43
C ALA A 317 -20.87 -8.39 29.41
N LEU A 318 -20.19 -9.53 29.43
CA LEU A 318 -19.16 -9.87 28.44
C LEU A 318 -19.80 -10.23 27.09
N GLU A 319 -20.94 -10.94 27.12
CA GLU A 319 -21.71 -11.27 25.93
C GLU A 319 -22.19 -10.02 25.19
N GLU A 320 -22.74 -9.02 25.90
CA GLU A 320 -23.15 -7.74 25.31
C GLU A 320 -21.98 -6.95 24.70
N MET A 321 -20.77 -7.04 25.28
CA MET A 321 -19.59 -6.40 24.72
C MET A 321 -18.97 -7.13 23.52
N VAL A 322 -19.03 -8.47 23.49
CA VAL A 322 -18.31 -9.29 22.51
C VAL A 322 -19.14 -9.57 21.25
N LYS A 323 -20.47 -9.77 21.36
CA LYS A 323 -21.37 -9.98 20.21
C LYS A 323 -21.24 -8.91 19.12
N PRO A 324 -21.32 -7.60 19.42
CA PRO A 324 -21.22 -6.56 18.38
C PRO A 324 -19.83 -6.55 17.71
N LYS A 325 -18.76 -6.85 18.45
CA LYS A 325 -17.41 -6.97 17.87
C LYS A 325 -17.30 -8.16 16.92
N LEU A 326 -17.90 -9.30 17.28
CA LEU A 326 -17.93 -10.46 16.42
C LEU A 326 -18.73 -10.22 15.13
N ALA A 327 -19.86 -9.51 15.25
CA ALA A 327 -20.67 -9.10 14.11
C ALA A 327 -19.92 -8.12 13.18
N ALA A 328 -19.20 -7.13 13.75
CA ALA A 328 -18.37 -6.21 12.98
C ALA A 328 -17.26 -6.94 12.22
N VAL A 329 -16.60 -7.90 12.88
CA VAL A 329 -15.59 -8.77 12.25
C VAL A 329 -16.20 -9.48 11.03
N ARG A 330 -17.37 -10.13 11.18
CA ARG A 330 -18.09 -10.80 10.09
C ARG A 330 -18.50 -9.86 8.95
N ASP A 331 -18.96 -8.65 9.26
CA ASP A 331 -19.32 -7.63 8.26
C ASP A 331 -18.14 -7.25 7.38
N ILE A 332 -16.96 -7.04 7.97
CA ILE A 332 -15.72 -6.76 7.23
C ILE A 332 -15.39 -7.90 6.25
N GLY A 333 -15.51 -9.15 6.70
CA GLY A 333 -15.29 -10.31 5.84
C GLY A 333 -16.22 -10.37 4.62
N LEU A 334 -17.50 -10.03 4.81
CA LEU A 334 -18.49 -9.96 3.74
C LEU A 334 -18.21 -8.80 2.77
N ARG A 335 -17.86 -7.60 3.29
CA ARG A 335 -17.46 -6.45 2.46
C ARG A 335 -16.26 -6.78 1.58
N CYS A 336 -15.21 -7.37 2.16
CA CYS A 336 -14.04 -7.79 1.39
C CYS A 336 -14.40 -8.80 0.30
N ARG A 337 -15.35 -9.72 0.55
CA ARG A 337 -15.79 -10.70 -0.46
C ARG A 337 -16.56 -10.05 -1.60
N LEU A 338 -17.53 -9.18 -1.31
CA LEU A 338 -18.29 -8.46 -2.32
C LEU A 338 -17.38 -7.63 -3.22
N ILE A 339 -16.43 -6.91 -2.65
CA ILE A 339 -15.49 -6.10 -3.43
C ILE A 339 -14.56 -6.98 -4.25
N LEU A 340 -14.09 -8.12 -3.71
CA LEU A 340 -13.31 -9.06 -4.52
C LEU A 340 -14.14 -9.64 -5.67
N GLU A 341 -15.43 -9.91 -5.48
CA GLU A 341 -16.32 -10.32 -6.57
C GLU A 341 -16.50 -9.20 -7.60
N ASP A 342 -16.66 -7.95 -7.17
CA ASP A 342 -16.67 -6.80 -8.08
C ASP A 342 -15.34 -6.68 -8.85
N ILE A 343 -14.19 -6.84 -8.19
CA ILE A 343 -12.88 -6.83 -8.87
C ILE A 343 -12.76 -7.98 -9.89
N SER A 344 -13.28 -9.17 -9.60
CA SER A 344 -13.20 -10.30 -10.54
C SER A 344 -14.06 -10.05 -11.78
N THR A 345 -15.23 -9.44 -11.62
CA THR A 345 -16.08 -9.05 -12.74
C THR A 345 -15.50 -7.90 -13.55
N LEU A 346 -14.64 -7.06 -12.95
CA LEU A 346 -13.86 -6.04 -13.64
C LEU A 346 -12.66 -6.61 -14.44
N SER A 347 -12.40 -7.92 -14.38
CA SER A 347 -11.30 -8.58 -15.10
C SER A 347 -11.33 -8.26 -16.59
N SER A 348 -10.31 -7.52 -17.05
CA SER A 348 -10.18 -7.03 -18.42
C SER A 348 -9.50 -8.04 -19.37
N SER A 349 -9.52 -9.33 -19.04
CA SER A 349 -8.85 -10.37 -19.84
C SER A 349 -9.41 -10.46 -21.26
N ASN A 350 -10.73 -10.47 -21.39
CA ASN A 350 -11.41 -10.55 -22.68
C ASN A 350 -11.07 -9.32 -23.55
N ILE A 351 -11.13 -8.13 -22.95
CA ILE A 351 -10.73 -6.88 -23.60
C ILE A 351 -9.28 -6.99 -24.08
N THR A 352 -8.37 -7.49 -23.25
CA THR A 352 -6.94 -7.65 -23.62
C THR A 352 -6.74 -8.56 -24.82
N ASP A 353 -7.50 -9.65 -24.92
CA ASP A 353 -7.41 -10.59 -26.04
C ASP A 353 -8.01 -9.99 -27.33
N GLU A 354 -9.11 -9.24 -27.23
CA GLU A 354 -9.70 -8.48 -28.35
C GLU A 354 -8.74 -7.42 -28.88
N ILE A 355 -8.11 -6.62 -27.99
CA ILE A 355 -7.10 -5.64 -28.38
C ILE A 355 -5.93 -6.31 -29.10
N ARG A 356 -5.45 -7.45 -28.58
CA ARG A 356 -4.37 -8.20 -29.22
C ARG A 356 -4.75 -8.63 -30.64
N SER A 357 -5.98 -9.11 -30.84
CA SER A 357 -6.48 -9.49 -32.16
C SER A 357 -6.52 -8.30 -33.12
N LEU A 358 -7.05 -7.15 -32.69
CA LEU A 358 -7.11 -5.93 -33.49
C LEU A 358 -5.71 -5.43 -33.89
N LEU A 359 -4.74 -5.44 -32.96
CA LEU A 359 -3.38 -5.00 -33.25
C LEU A 359 -2.64 -5.94 -34.21
N LEU A 360 -2.81 -7.25 -34.07
CA LEU A 360 -2.24 -8.22 -35.02
C LEU A 360 -2.81 -8.00 -36.42
N GLN A 361 -4.08 -7.64 -36.52
CA GLN A 361 -4.72 -7.29 -37.77
C GLN A 361 -4.11 -6.01 -38.38
N SER A 362 -3.94 -4.94 -37.60
CA SER A 362 -3.27 -3.70 -38.04
C SER A 362 -1.84 -3.96 -38.54
N GLN A 363 -1.05 -4.72 -37.77
CA GLN A 363 0.32 -5.10 -38.16
C GLN A 363 0.32 -5.89 -39.48
N THR A 364 -0.61 -6.83 -39.64
CA THR A 364 -0.75 -7.63 -40.86
C THR A 364 -1.05 -6.75 -42.08
N PHE A 365 -1.92 -5.74 -41.93
CA PHE A 365 -2.22 -4.80 -43.00
C PHE A 365 -1.04 -3.92 -43.34
N ALA A 366 -0.31 -3.43 -42.33
CA ALA A 366 0.87 -2.62 -42.55
C ALA A 366 1.97 -3.40 -43.30
N ILE A 367 2.16 -4.69 -43.02
CA ILE A 367 3.13 -5.54 -43.74
C ILE A 367 2.71 -5.79 -45.20
N LYS A 368 1.40 -5.88 -45.50
CA LYS A 368 0.89 -6.07 -46.87
C LYS A 368 1.02 -4.81 -47.73
N PHE A 369 1.13 -3.64 -47.12
CA PHE A 369 1.12 -2.38 -47.83
C PHE A 369 2.36 -2.19 -48.74
N PRO A 370 3.61 -2.43 -48.28
CA PRO A 370 4.80 -2.37 -49.13
C PRO A 370 4.77 -3.30 -50.35
N SER A 371 4.26 -4.53 -50.20
CA SER A 371 4.16 -5.46 -51.33
C SER A 371 3.17 -4.96 -52.38
N LEU A 372 2.04 -4.40 -51.96
CA LEU A 372 1.05 -3.80 -52.87
C LEU A 372 1.58 -2.54 -53.54
N ALA A 373 2.35 -1.72 -52.81
CA ALA A 373 3.00 -0.54 -53.38
C ALA A 373 4.00 -0.94 -54.48
N ALA A 374 4.78 -2.01 -54.27
CA ALA A 374 5.70 -2.54 -55.27
C ALA A 374 4.97 -3.09 -56.51
N GLU A 375 3.88 -3.86 -56.32
CA GLU A 375 3.04 -4.33 -57.42
C GLU A 375 2.40 -3.18 -58.21
N LEU A 376 1.95 -2.12 -57.53
CA LEU A 376 1.37 -0.97 -58.21
C LEU A 376 2.43 -0.22 -59.01
N ALA A 377 3.66 -0.11 -58.51
CA ALA A 377 4.76 0.51 -59.22
C ALA A 377 5.12 -0.25 -60.52
N THR A 378 5.18 -1.59 -60.47
CA THR A 378 5.46 -2.40 -61.67
C THR A 378 4.35 -2.30 -62.71
N LEU A 379 3.09 -2.36 -62.29
CA LEU A 379 1.94 -2.15 -63.17
C LEU A 379 1.92 -0.73 -63.77
N THR A 380 2.35 0.28 -63.02
CA THR A 380 2.43 1.66 -63.48
C THR A 380 3.47 1.77 -64.59
N GLN A 381 4.66 1.20 -64.39
CA GLN A 381 5.70 1.17 -65.40
C GLN A 381 5.26 0.43 -66.68
N ALA A 382 4.60 -0.73 -66.53
CA ALA A 382 4.08 -1.46 -67.68
C ALA A 382 3.04 -0.65 -68.48
N ALA A 383 2.16 0.10 -67.80
CA ALA A 383 1.20 0.98 -68.45
C ALA A 383 1.90 2.09 -69.27
N GLU A 384 2.97 2.69 -68.74
CA GLU A 384 3.75 3.73 -69.43
C GLU A 384 4.44 3.21 -70.68
N GLU A 385 5.07 2.03 -70.59
CA GLU A 385 5.75 1.39 -71.72
C GLU A 385 4.75 1.11 -72.86
N LYS A 386 3.58 0.55 -72.53
CA LYS A 386 2.52 0.27 -73.52
C LYS A 386 1.94 1.55 -74.11
N GLU A 387 1.74 2.59 -73.30
CA GLU A 387 1.31 3.90 -73.78
C GLU A 387 2.30 4.49 -74.79
N GLY A 388 3.61 4.40 -74.51
CA GLY A 388 4.66 4.90 -75.41
C GLY A 388 4.70 4.16 -76.75
N ILE A 389 4.57 2.83 -76.74
CA ILE A 389 4.50 2.01 -77.96
C ILE A 389 3.31 2.45 -78.83
N LEU A 390 2.14 2.60 -78.22
CA LEU A 390 0.91 3.01 -78.91
C LEU A 390 0.98 4.43 -79.46
N TYR A 391 1.58 5.34 -78.68
CA TYR A 391 1.82 6.70 -79.13
C TYR A 391 2.70 6.74 -80.38
N ASN A 392 3.75 5.93 -80.45
CA ASN A 392 4.65 5.84 -81.61
C ASN A 392 4.01 5.17 -82.83
N LEU A 393 3.14 4.16 -82.62
CA LEU A 393 2.41 3.52 -83.70
C LEU A 393 1.41 4.47 -84.37
N THR A 394 0.84 5.42 -83.62
CA THR A 394 -0.19 6.34 -84.13
C THR A 394 0.28 7.20 -85.34
N PRO A 395 1.42 7.92 -85.29
CA PRO A 395 1.93 8.68 -86.43
C PRO A 395 2.45 7.79 -87.56
N VAL A 396 3.08 6.65 -87.26
CA VAL A 396 3.55 5.70 -88.29
C VAL A 396 2.36 5.11 -89.06
N TYR A 397 1.29 4.76 -88.35
CA TYR A 397 0.05 4.27 -88.94
C TYR A 397 -0.63 5.36 -89.78
N LYS A 398 -0.68 6.60 -89.26
CA LYS A 398 -1.20 7.75 -89.98
C LYS A 398 -0.45 7.97 -91.30
N GLN A 399 0.87 7.98 -91.27
CA GLN A 399 1.70 8.26 -92.44
C GLN A 399 1.67 7.10 -93.45
N LYS A 400 1.72 5.85 -92.97
CA LYS A 400 1.78 4.66 -93.85
C LYS A 400 0.43 4.32 -94.49
N TYR A 401 -0.67 4.47 -93.77
CA TYR A 401 -1.98 4.02 -94.22
C TYR A 401 -2.96 5.18 -94.45
N LEU A 402 -3.06 6.12 -93.51
CA LEU A 402 -4.10 7.14 -93.53
C LEU A 402 -3.84 8.22 -94.58
N GLU A 403 -2.61 8.71 -94.70
CA GLU A 403 -2.21 9.70 -95.73
C GLU A 403 -2.26 9.10 -97.15
N ALA A 404 -1.90 7.82 -97.29
CA ALA A 404 -2.01 7.10 -98.56
C ALA A 404 -3.48 6.98 -99.00
N VAL A 405 -4.38 6.64 -98.06
CA VAL A 405 -5.83 6.60 -98.31
C VAL A 405 -6.37 7.99 -98.61
N GLU A 406 -6.00 9.03 -97.85
CA GLU A 406 -6.44 10.40 -98.10
C GLU A 406 -6.02 10.91 -99.48
N LYS A 407 -4.79 10.60 -99.90
CA LYS A 407 -4.29 10.93 -101.23
C LYS A 407 -5.09 10.19 -102.31
N HIS A 408 -5.33 8.90 -102.12
CA HIS A 408 -6.13 8.10 -103.05
C HIS A 408 -7.59 8.57 -103.14
N VAL A 409 -8.21 8.94 -102.01
CA VAL A 409 -9.56 9.51 -101.96
C VAL A 409 -9.61 10.86 -102.66
N LYS A 410 -8.59 11.71 -102.50
CA LYS A 410 -8.46 12.97 -103.26
C LYS A 410 -8.36 12.72 -104.76
N GLU A 411 -7.54 11.76 -105.19
CA GLU A 411 -7.40 11.39 -106.61
C GLU A 411 -8.72 10.85 -107.18
N LEU A 412 -9.43 9.99 -106.43
CA LEU A 412 -10.77 9.52 -106.78
C LEU A 412 -11.77 10.67 -106.86
N GLY A 413 -11.69 11.66 -105.97
CA GLY A 413 -12.53 12.86 -105.99
C GLY A 413 -12.28 13.77 -107.20
N VAL A 414 -11.04 13.84 -107.69
CA VAL A 414 -10.70 14.56 -108.93
C VAL A 414 -11.25 13.80 -110.14
N LYS A 415 -11.00 12.49 -110.23
CA LYS A 415 -11.56 11.65 -111.30
C LYS A 415 -13.09 11.68 -111.32
N ALA A 416 -13.73 11.64 -110.16
CA ALA A 416 -15.19 11.72 -110.05
C ALA A 416 -15.75 13.07 -110.54
N LYS A 417 -14.97 14.15 -110.51
CA LYS A 417 -15.34 15.45 -111.10
C LYS A 417 -15.13 15.47 -112.62
N GLU A 418 -14.09 14.81 -113.11
CA GLU A 418 -13.84 14.64 -114.56
C GLU A 418 -14.95 13.80 -115.22
N TYR A 419 -15.47 12.77 -114.56
CA TYR A 419 -16.61 11.97 -115.05
C TYR A 419 -17.99 12.65 -114.88
N LYS A 420 -18.05 13.86 -114.31
CA LYS A 420 -19.29 14.62 -114.08
C LYS A 420 -19.49 15.77 -115.08
N GLN A 421 -18.54 15.95 -116.01
CA GLN A 421 -18.72 16.67 -117.28
C GLN A 421 -19.21 15.68 -118.33
#